data_AF-A0A7S3HBE4-F1
#
_entry.id   AF-A0A7S3HBE4-F1
#
_cell.length_a   1.000
_cell.length_b   1.000
_cell.length_c   1.000
_cell.angle_alpha   90.00
_cell.angle_beta   90.00
_cell.angle_gamma   90.00
#
_symmetry.space_group_name_H-M   'P 1'
#
loop_
_entity.id
_entity.type
_entity.pdbx_description
1 polymer ?
#
loop_
_entity_poly.entity_id
_entity_poly.type
_entity_poly.pdbx_seq_one_letter_code
_entity_poly.pdbx_strand_id
1 'polypeptide(L)'
;EWITELQHFFPNLKLTIIDALPQCLGPLPANAATYCSKYMQRHGIKEYYNLKYNPKDTNFYGSIGLPGGADKEYVCIGVKASNYFMPEETLSKFGPGGGG
;
A
#
# COMPACT_ATOMS: atom_id res chain seq x y z
N GLU A 1 -7.82 4.37 1.83
CA GLU A 1 -9.20 4.27 1.32
C GLU A 1 -9.58 2.85 0.96
N TRP A 2 -9.01 2.24 -0.09
CA TRP A 2 -9.47 0.94 -0.58
C TRP A 2 -9.64 -0.17 0.49
N ILE A 3 -8.65 -0.36 1.36
CA ILE A 3 -8.73 -1.41 2.39
C ILE A 3 -9.86 -1.16 3.42
N THR A 4 -10.18 0.10 3.71
CA THR A 4 -11.26 0.43 4.65
C THR A 4 -12.63 0.23 4.01
N GLU A 5 -12.76 0.46 2.70
CA GLU A 5 -13.98 0.12 1.94
C GLU A 5 -14.22 -1.39 1.92
N LEU A 6 -13.18 -2.19 1.65
CA LEU A 6 -13.26 -3.66 1.72
C LEU A 6 -13.72 -4.13 3.10
N GLN A 7 -13.18 -3.54 4.17
CA GLN A 7 -13.58 -3.86 5.53
C GLN A 7 -15.05 -3.49 5.81
N HIS A 8 -15.50 -2.34 5.32
CA HIS A 8 -16.87 -1.87 5.52
C HIS A 8 -17.90 -2.78 4.85
N PHE A 9 -17.70 -3.10 3.57
CA PHE A 9 -18.65 -3.91 2.80
C PHE A 9 -18.52 -5.41 3.03
N PHE A 10 -17.34 -5.89 3.41
CA PHE A 10 -17.05 -7.31 3.60
C PHE A 10 -16.37 -7.53 4.96
N PRO A 11 -17.09 -7.40 6.08
CA PRO A 11 -16.53 -7.39 7.43
C PRO A 11 -15.83 -8.69 7.85
N ASN A 12 -16.11 -9.80 7.13
CA ASN A 12 -15.50 -11.10 7.39
C ASN A 12 -14.15 -11.31 6.70
N LEU A 13 -13.69 -10.36 5.87
CA LEU A 13 -12.38 -10.44 5.25
C LEU A 13 -11.26 -10.29 6.28
N LYS A 14 -10.20 -11.09 6.11
CA LYS A 14 -8.94 -10.90 6.83
C LYS A 14 -8.06 -9.99 5.98
N LEU A 15 -7.84 -8.78 6.46
CA LEU A 15 -7.21 -7.72 5.67
C LEU A 15 -5.81 -7.41 6.21
N THR A 16 -4.87 -7.32 5.29
CA THR A 16 -3.48 -6.94 5.55
C THR A 16 -3.09 -5.85 4.56
N ILE A 17 -2.52 -4.75 5.04
CA ILE A 17 -1.88 -3.72 4.21
C ILE A 17 -0.37 -3.76 4.43
N ILE A 18 0.37 -3.60 3.34
CA ILE A 18 1.83 -3.51 3.32
C ILE A 18 2.23 -2.22 2.61
N ASP A 19 3.27 -1.56 3.10
CA ASP A 19 3.86 -0.41 2.42
C ASP A 19 5.37 -0.35 2.71
N ALA A 20 6.15 0.05 1.71
CA ALA A 20 7.59 0.27 1.85
C ALA A 20 7.90 1.55 2.64
N LEU A 21 6.94 2.46 2.77
CA LEU A 21 7.07 3.70 3.52
C LEU A 21 6.82 3.48 5.02
N PRO A 22 7.26 4.42 5.89
CA PRO A 22 7.17 4.25 7.34
C PRO A 22 5.76 4.32 7.94
N GLN A 23 4.81 4.90 7.22
CA GLN A 23 3.44 5.09 7.68
C GLN A 23 2.48 5.32 6.50
N CYS A 24 1.18 5.14 6.75
CA CYS A 24 0.16 5.57 5.79
C CYS A 24 0.09 7.10 5.69
N LEU A 25 -0.44 7.59 4.56
CA LEU A 25 -0.73 9.00 4.35
C LEU A 25 0.49 9.93 4.54
N GLY A 26 1.67 9.51 4.08
CA GLY A 26 2.95 10.22 4.27
C GLY A 26 2.94 11.74 4.03
N PRO A 27 2.27 12.26 2.98
CA PRO A 27 2.18 13.71 2.74
C PRO A 27 1.28 14.49 3.71
N LEU A 28 0.46 13.80 4.50
CA LEU A 28 -0.49 14.41 5.44
C LEU A 28 0.13 14.53 6.84
N PRO A 29 -0.44 15.38 7.71
CA PRO A 29 0.06 15.52 9.08
C PRO A 29 0.01 14.19 9.86
N ALA A 30 0.95 14.00 10.79
CA ALA A 30 1.12 12.73 11.53
C ALA A 30 -0.13 12.28 12.30
N ASN A 31 -0.99 13.21 12.71
CA ASN A 31 -2.26 12.89 13.37
C ASN A 31 -3.24 12.16 12.45
N ALA A 32 -3.20 12.41 11.13
CA ALA A 32 -4.03 11.70 10.15
C ALA A 32 -3.62 10.23 10.05
N ALA A 33 -2.33 9.95 9.93
CA ALA A 33 -1.79 8.59 9.94
C ALA A 33 -2.15 7.87 11.26
N THR A 34 -1.96 8.55 12.40
CA THR A 34 -2.32 8.01 13.72
C THR A 34 -3.81 7.66 13.82
N TYR A 35 -4.68 8.53 13.32
CA TYR A 35 -6.12 8.29 13.29
C TYR A 35 -6.45 7.05 12.43
N CYS A 36 -5.87 6.96 11.23
CA CYS A 36 -6.10 5.85 10.31
C CYS A 36 -5.60 4.51 10.88
N SER A 37 -4.42 4.45 11.47
CA SER A 37 -3.92 3.22 12.11
C SER A 37 -4.77 2.80 13.30
N LYS A 38 -5.27 3.75 14.12
CA LYS A 38 -6.24 3.43 15.17
C LYS A 38 -7.54 2.85 14.62
N TYR A 39 -8.05 3.40 13.51
CA TYR A 39 -9.22 2.85 12.82
C TYR A 39 -8.96 1.43 12.31
N MET A 40 -7.83 1.20 11.65
CA MET A 40 -7.43 -0.09 11.09
C MET A 40 -7.29 -1.16 12.19
N GLN A 41 -6.61 -0.84 13.29
CA GLN A 41 -6.50 -1.72 14.45
C GLN A 41 -7.86 -2.09 15.06
N ARG A 42 -8.77 -1.13 15.21
CA ARG A 42 -10.12 -1.38 15.74
C ARG A 42 -10.90 -2.39 14.89
N HIS A 43 -10.64 -2.43 13.59
CA HIS A 43 -11.30 -3.34 12.66
C HIS A 43 -10.45 -4.56 12.29
N GLY A 44 -9.38 -4.84 13.03
CA GLY A 44 -8.56 -6.04 12.82
C GLY A 44 -7.76 -6.05 11.51
N ILE A 45 -7.57 -4.89 10.88
CA ILE A 45 -6.71 -4.75 9.70
C ILE A 45 -5.26 -4.77 10.17
N LYS A 46 -4.45 -5.70 9.64
CA LYS A 46 -3.02 -5.78 9.95
C LYS A 46 -2.23 -4.83 9.07
N GLU A 47 -1.36 -4.02 9.68
CA GLU A 47 -0.53 -3.04 8.97
C GLU A 47 0.95 -3.42 9.08
N TYR A 48 1.67 -3.41 7.95
CA TYR A 48 3.11 -3.61 7.89
C TYR A 48 3.78 -2.49 7.09
N TYR A 49 4.47 -1.59 7.79
CA TYR A 49 5.21 -0.48 7.20
C TYR A 49 6.71 -0.77 7.17
N ASN A 50 7.47 -0.02 6.36
CA ASN A 50 8.87 -0.31 6.04
C ASN A 50 9.09 -1.71 5.46
N LEU A 51 8.07 -2.27 4.81
CA LEU A 51 8.10 -3.61 4.22
C LEU A 51 7.76 -3.53 2.74
N LYS A 52 8.77 -3.72 1.90
CA LYS A 52 8.57 -3.78 0.45
C LYS A 52 7.90 -5.09 0.07
N TYR A 53 6.86 -5.01 -0.77
CA TYR A 53 6.21 -6.19 -1.35
C TYR A 53 7.22 -7.03 -2.14
N ASN A 54 7.37 -8.30 -1.75
CA ASN A 54 8.30 -9.22 -2.38
C ASN A 54 7.76 -10.66 -2.41
N PRO A 55 6.76 -10.97 -3.25
CA PRO A 55 6.12 -12.28 -3.29
C PRO A 55 7.05 -13.41 -3.77
N LYS A 56 8.21 -13.07 -4.36
CA LYS A 56 9.22 -14.04 -4.81
C LYS A 56 10.08 -14.59 -3.68
N ASP A 57 10.14 -13.90 -2.56
CA ASP A 57 10.82 -14.39 -1.35
C ASP A 57 9.91 -15.40 -0.65
N THR A 58 10.42 -16.62 -0.48
CA THR A 58 9.70 -17.74 0.14
C THR A 58 9.26 -17.44 1.58
N ASN A 59 9.94 -16.53 2.27
CA ASN A 59 9.63 -16.16 3.64
C ASN A 59 8.71 -14.94 3.76
N PHE A 60 8.45 -14.24 2.66
CA PHE A 60 7.71 -12.97 2.66
C PHE A 60 6.34 -13.11 3.31
N TYR A 61 5.51 -14.02 2.80
CA TYR A 61 4.15 -14.17 3.33
C TYR A 61 4.11 -14.72 4.76
N GLY A 62 5.08 -15.56 5.13
CA GLY A 62 5.25 -16.02 6.51
C GLY A 62 5.48 -14.85 7.47
N SER A 63 6.32 -13.88 7.08
CA SER A 63 6.64 -12.70 7.90
C SER A 63 5.43 -11.79 8.19
N ILE A 64 4.42 -11.80 7.32
CA ILE A 64 3.16 -11.04 7.48
C ILE A 64 1.99 -11.91 7.97
N GLY A 65 2.28 -13.11 8.47
CA GLY A 65 1.27 -14.01 9.04
C GLY A 65 0.29 -14.60 8.03
N LEU A 66 0.72 -14.77 6.78
CA LEU A 66 -0.02 -15.37 5.68
C LEU A 66 0.77 -16.54 5.04
N PRO A 67 1.23 -17.57 5.77
CA PRO A 67 2.16 -18.57 5.23
C PRO A 67 1.69 -19.31 3.96
N GLY A 68 0.38 -19.33 3.67
CA GLY A 68 -0.18 -19.87 2.43
C GLY A 68 -0.37 -18.87 1.29
N GLY A 69 0.09 -17.62 1.45
CA GLY A 69 -0.19 -16.51 0.54
C GLY A 69 -1.52 -15.81 0.85
N ALA A 70 -1.84 -14.80 0.04
CA ALA A 70 -3.14 -14.12 0.07
C ALA A 70 -4.06 -14.68 -1.03
N ASP A 71 -5.36 -14.81 -0.75
CA ASP A 71 -6.35 -15.25 -1.76
C ASP A 71 -6.53 -14.21 -2.88
N LYS A 72 -6.36 -12.93 -2.55
CA LYS A 72 -6.45 -11.78 -3.45
C LYS A 72 -5.41 -10.74 -3.07
N GLU A 73 -4.85 -10.10 -4.08
CA GLU A 73 -3.85 -9.05 -3.94
C GLU A 73 -4.29 -7.82 -4.75
N TYR A 74 -4.16 -6.64 -4.15
CA TYR A 74 -4.49 -5.37 -4.79
C TYR A 74 -3.28 -4.44 -4.69
N VAL A 75 -2.71 -4.08 -5.84
CA VAL A 75 -1.57 -3.16 -5.91
C VAL A 75 -2.08 -1.75 -6.12
N CYS A 76 -2.09 -0.95 -5.04
CA CYS A 76 -2.59 0.42 -5.02
C CYS A 76 -1.45 1.46 -4.92
N ILE A 77 -0.29 1.17 -5.49
CA ILE A 77 0.91 2.00 -5.40
C ILE A 77 1.52 2.26 -6.79
N GLY A 78 2.25 3.36 -6.93
CA GLY A 78 3.20 3.56 -8.04
C GLY A 78 2.54 3.66 -9.42
N VAL A 79 1.51 4.50 -9.56
CA VAL A 79 0.97 4.81 -10.89
C VAL A 79 2.04 5.46 -11.76
N LYS A 80 2.14 5.02 -13.01
CA LYS A 80 2.96 5.69 -14.02
C LYS A 80 2.03 6.22 -15.11
N ALA A 81 2.18 7.49 -15.46
CA ALA A 81 1.45 8.06 -16.58
C ALA A 81 1.79 7.29 -17.86
N SER A 82 0.78 6.92 -18.64
CA SER A 82 0.96 6.32 -19.97
C SER A 82 1.14 7.43 -21.02
N ASN A 83 2.18 8.25 -20.84
CA ASN A 83 2.45 9.43 -21.65
C ASN A 83 3.58 9.23 -22.67
N TYR A 84 3.92 7.99 -23.03
CA TYR A 84 5.00 7.65 -23.97
C TYR A 84 4.90 8.31 -25.36
N PHE A 85 3.72 8.84 -25.71
CA PHE A 85 3.47 9.57 -26.95
C PHE A 85 3.89 11.05 -26.89
N MET A 86 4.17 11.58 -25.71
CA MET A 86 4.58 12.97 -25.53
C MET A 86 6.09 13.12 -25.85
N PRO A 87 6.53 14.30 -26.32
CA PRO A 87 7.95 14.55 -26.58
C PRO A 87 8.82 14.29 -25.35
N GLU A 88 10.04 13.76 -25.55
CA GLU A 88 10.94 13.33 -24.47
C GLU A 88 11.22 14.45 -23.46
N GLU A 89 11.33 15.69 -23.91
CA GLU A 89 11.54 16.87 -23.08
C GLU A 89 10.38 17.19 -22.13
N THR A 90 9.20 16.62 -22.36
CA THR A 90 8.01 16.78 -21.51
C THR A 90 7.79 15.60 -20.56
N LEU A 91 8.59 14.54 -20.68
CA LEU A 91 8.49 13.37 -19.82
C LEU A 91 9.33 13.57 -18.56
N SER A 92 8.75 13.22 -17.42
CA SER A 92 9.51 13.21 -16.18
C SER A 92 10.62 12.15 -16.25
N LYS A 93 11.85 12.56 -15.91
CA LYS A 93 13.01 11.65 -15.86
C LYS A 93 12.94 10.74 -14.64
N PHE A 94 12.23 11.18 -13.60
CA PHE A 94 12.07 10.48 -12.34
C PHE A 94 10.61 10.04 -12.14
N GLY A 95 10.41 9.02 -11.32
CA GLY A 95 9.07 8.50 -11.00
C GLY A 95 8.19 9.47 -10.20
N PRO A 96 6.98 9.04 -9.82
CA PRO A 96 6.05 9.85 -9.03
C PRO A 96 6.70 10.39 -7.75
N GLY A 97 6.59 11.70 -7.52
CA GLY A 97 7.20 12.39 -6.37
C GLY A 97 8.68 12.73 -6.54
N GLY A 98 9.30 12.37 -7.66
CA GLY A 98 10.73 12.61 -7.93
C GLY A 98 11.07 13.97 -8.53
N GLY A 99 10.08 14.84 -8.80
CA GLY A 99 10.27 16.23 -9.24
C GLY A 99 11.31 16.41 -10.36
N GLY A 100 10.89 16.37 -11.61
CA GLY A 100 11.74 16.66 -12.77
C GLY A 100 11.09 16.20 -14.05
#